data_AF-A0A1L8DMB0-F1
#
_entry.id   AF-A0A1L8DMB0-F1
#
_cell.length_a   1.000
_cell.length_b   1.000
_cell.length_c   1.000
_cell.angle_alpha   90.00
_cell.angle_beta   90.00
_cell.angle_gamma   90.00
#
_symmetry.space_group_name_H-M   'P 1'
#
loop_
_entity.id
_entity.type
_entity.pdbx_description
1 polymer ?
#
loop_
_entity_poly.entity_id
_entity_poly.type
_entity_poly.pdbx_seq_one_letter_code
_entity_poly.pdbx_strand_id
1 'polypeptide(L)'
;MECCLSEEAKEQKRINQEIERQLRRDKRDARRELKLLLLGTGESGKSTFIKQMRIIHGSGYSDEDKRGFIKLVYQNIFMAMQSMIRAMDLLKIQYSLPHNQDNAELIRSVDFETVTTFEPPYVQGIKDLWSDAGIQECYDRRREYQLTDSAKYYLMEIDRVAAPNYLPTEQDILRVRVPTTGIIEYPFDLEEIRFRMVDVGGQRSERRKWIHCFENVTSIIFLVALSEYDQILFESENENRMEESKALFKTIITYPWFQHSSVILFLNKKDLLEEKIMYSHLVDYFPEYDGPQRDAIAAREFILRMFVDLNPDSEKIIYSHFTCATDTENIRFVFAAVKDTILQSNLKEYNLV
;
A
#
# COMPACT_ATOMS: atom_id res chain seq x y z
N MET A 1 49.14 16.42 -33.70
CA MET A 1 49.20 17.81 -33.19
C MET A 1 48.84 17.79 -31.71
N GLU A 2 49.77 17.41 -30.83
CA GLU A 2 49.50 17.23 -29.39
C GLU A 2 50.52 17.97 -28.50
N CYS A 3 51.27 18.94 -29.05
CA CYS A 3 52.44 19.50 -28.37
C CYS A 3 52.24 20.87 -27.69
N CYS A 4 51.02 21.41 -27.58
CA CYS A 4 50.80 22.76 -27.03
C CYS A 4 49.54 22.92 -26.15
N LEU A 5 49.10 21.87 -25.44
CA LEU A 5 48.04 22.03 -24.42
C LEU A 5 48.69 22.35 -23.07
N SER A 6 48.22 23.42 -22.41
CA SER A 6 48.58 23.71 -21.02
C SER A 6 48.22 22.53 -20.12
N GLU A 7 48.91 22.35 -18.99
CA GLU A 7 48.60 21.29 -18.02
C GLU A 7 47.12 21.36 -17.57
N GLU A 8 46.58 22.57 -17.42
CA GLU A 8 45.15 22.82 -17.18
C GLU A 8 44.25 22.28 -18.30
N ALA A 9 44.60 22.51 -19.57
CA ALA A 9 43.80 22.02 -20.70
C ALA A 9 43.87 20.49 -20.85
N LYS A 10 44.99 19.87 -20.46
CA LYS A 10 45.10 18.41 -20.40
C LYS A 10 44.23 17.83 -19.29
N GLU A 11 44.23 18.45 -18.10
CA GLU A 11 43.41 18.00 -16.97
C GLU A 11 41.91 18.19 -17.25
N GLN A 12 41.51 19.33 -17.83
CA GLN A 12 40.12 19.53 -18.28
C GLN A 12 39.69 18.48 -19.31
N LYS A 13 40.55 18.14 -20.27
CA LYS A 13 40.27 17.09 -21.26
C LYS A 13 40.12 15.71 -20.59
N ARG A 14 40.93 15.41 -19.58
CA ARG A 14 40.84 14.17 -18.78
C ARG A 14 39.53 14.11 -17.98
N ILE A 15 39.18 15.18 -17.28
CA ILE A 15 37.92 15.30 -16.53
C ILE A 15 36.74 15.15 -17.48
N ASN A 16 36.75 15.85 -18.61
CA ASN A 16 35.66 15.75 -19.60
C ASN A 16 35.53 14.32 -20.18
N GLN A 17 36.64 13.64 -20.46
CA GLN A 17 36.61 12.23 -20.89
C GLN A 17 36.04 11.30 -19.81
N GLU A 18 36.34 11.56 -18.54
CA GLU A 18 35.80 10.77 -17.43
C GLU A 18 34.30 11.02 -17.24
N ILE A 19 33.86 12.27 -17.34
CA ILE A 19 32.43 12.65 -17.33
C ILE A 19 31.70 11.99 -18.51
N GLU A 20 32.25 12.04 -19.74
CA GLU A 20 31.65 11.37 -20.90
C GLU A 20 31.56 9.85 -20.73
N ARG A 21 32.58 9.22 -20.12
CA ARG A 21 32.54 7.79 -19.81
C ARG A 21 31.47 7.47 -18.78
N GLN A 22 31.35 8.29 -17.74
CA GLN A 22 30.32 8.13 -16.71
C GLN A 22 28.93 8.29 -17.32
N LEU A 23 28.70 9.35 -18.11
CA LEU A 23 27.42 9.58 -18.81
C LEU A 23 27.05 8.43 -19.75
N ARG A 24 28.02 7.84 -20.46
CA ARG A 24 27.77 6.66 -21.31
C ARG A 24 27.39 5.42 -20.51
N ARG A 25 28.00 5.21 -19.34
CA ARG A 25 27.64 4.13 -18.40
C ARG A 25 26.24 4.36 -17.84
N ASP A 26 25.99 5.53 -17.29
CA ASP A 26 24.68 5.89 -16.72
C ASP A 26 23.56 5.76 -17.75
N LYS A 27 23.80 6.18 -19.01
CA LYS A 27 22.83 6.02 -20.11
C LYS A 27 22.59 4.56 -20.47
N ARG A 28 23.61 3.70 -20.37
CA ARG A 28 23.47 2.26 -20.62
C ARG A 28 22.70 1.58 -19.48
N ASP A 29 22.98 1.97 -18.25
CA ASP A 29 22.33 1.40 -17.06
C ASP A 29 20.88 1.88 -16.96
N ALA A 30 20.60 3.15 -17.24
CA ALA A 30 19.24 3.69 -17.31
C ALA A 30 18.38 3.01 -18.39
N ARG A 31 18.98 2.54 -19.50
CA ARG A 31 18.26 1.77 -20.54
C ARG A 31 17.88 0.35 -20.09
N ARG A 32 18.52 -0.17 -19.05
CA ARG A 32 18.25 -1.50 -18.49
C ARG A 32 17.38 -1.45 -17.24
N GLU A 33 17.07 -0.24 -16.79
CA GLU A 33 16.22 -0.02 -15.63
C GLU A 33 14.75 -0.04 -16.06
N LEU A 34 13.96 -0.90 -15.42
CA LEU A 34 12.52 -0.97 -15.63
C LEU A 34 11.81 -0.22 -14.50
N LYS A 35 11.10 0.85 -14.87
CA LYS A 35 10.38 1.70 -13.93
C LYS A 35 8.95 1.18 -13.74
N LEU A 36 8.64 0.80 -12.50
CA LEU A 36 7.32 0.30 -12.09
C LEU A 36 6.63 1.36 -11.24
N LEU A 37 5.49 1.86 -11.71
CA LEU A 37 4.75 2.89 -10.99
C LEU A 37 3.58 2.28 -10.21
N LEU A 38 3.61 2.42 -8.88
CA LEU A 38 2.53 1.94 -8.01
C LEU A 38 1.47 3.02 -7.84
N LEU A 39 0.26 2.76 -8.34
CA LEU A 39 -0.87 3.67 -8.28
C LEU A 39 -2.05 3.04 -7.54
N GLY A 40 -2.98 3.88 -7.08
CA GLY A 40 -4.18 3.44 -6.37
C GLY A 40 -4.55 4.41 -5.24
N THR A 41 -5.77 4.26 -4.72
CA THR A 41 -6.32 5.07 -3.63
C THR A 41 -5.51 4.95 -2.33
N GLY A 42 -5.78 5.84 -1.36
CA GLY A 42 -5.20 5.70 -0.02
C GLY A 42 -5.47 4.31 0.55
N GLU A 43 -4.53 3.75 1.31
CA GLU A 43 -4.69 2.45 1.99
C GLU A 43 -4.87 1.22 1.09
N SER A 44 -4.76 1.33 -0.24
CA SER A 44 -4.91 0.18 -1.15
C SER A 44 -3.80 -0.89 -1.04
N GLY A 45 -2.71 -0.60 -0.30
CA GLY A 45 -1.61 -1.53 -0.02
C GLY A 45 -0.31 -1.28 -0.78
N LYS A 46 -0.15 -0.12 -1.43
CA LYS A 46 1.07 0.22 -2.21
C LYS A 46 2.35 0.09 -1.40
N SER A 47 2.40 0.75 -0.25
CA SER A 47 3.59 0.73 0.60
C SER A 47 3.83 -0.65 1.22
N THR A 48 2.78 -1.43 1.48
CA THR A 48 2.91 -2.83 1.90
C THR A 48 3.57 -3.67 0.80
N PHE A 49 3.21 -3.43 -0.47
CA PHE A 49 3.85 -4.09 -1.60
C PHE A 49 5.34 -3.72 -1.74
N ILE A 50 5.72 -2.44 -1.56
CA ILE A 50 7.15 -2.04 -1.49
C ILE A 50 7.89 -2.76 -0.36
N LYS A 51 7.29 -2.83 0.84
CA LYS A 51 7.89 -3.54 1.98
C LYS A 51 8.13 -5.02 1.65
N GLN A 52 7.20 -5.66 0.94
CA GLN A 52 7.38 -7.04 0.46
C GLN A 52 8.56 -7.17 -0.52
N MET A 53 8.74 -6.21 -1.43
CA MET A 53 9.90 -6.24 -2.34
C MET A 53 11.21 -6.14 -1.60
N ARG A 54 11.26 -5.34 -0.53
CA ARG A 54 12.43 -5.29 0.36
C ARG A 54 12.71 -6.63 1.07
N ILE A 55 11.66 -7.37 1.45
CA ILE A 55 11.79 -8.69 2.08
C ILE A 55 12.21 -9.76 1.07
N ILE A 56 11.60 -9.78 -0.12
CA ILE A 56 11.74 -10.86 -1.09
C ILE A 56 13.00 -10.69 -1.96
N HIS A 57 13.30 -9.46 -2.36
CA HIS A 57 14.35 -9.12 -3.34
C HIS A 57 15.39 -8.13 -2.81
N GLY A 58 15.19 -7.57 -1.63
CA GLY A 58 16.13 -6.66 -0.98
C GLY A 58 16.96 -7.33 0.11
N SER A 59 17.54 -6.51 0.97
CA SER A 59 18.30 -6.94 2.16
C SER A 59 17.41 -7.36 3.34
N GLY A 60 16.09 -7.34 3.18
CA GLY A 60 15.14 -7.53 4.26
C GLY A 60 15.18 -6.40 5.30
N TYR A 61 14.71 -6.72 6.51
CA TYR A 61 14.73 -5.81 7.66
C TYR A 61 15.69 -6.36 8.73
N SER A 62 16.78 -5.63 8.96
CA SER A 62 17.70 -5.91 10.06
C SER A 62 17.01 -5.66 11.41
N ASP A 63 17.62 -6.13 12.50
CA ASP A 63 17.11 -5.84 13.84
C ASP A 63 17.13 -4.35 14.18
N GLU A 64 18.07 -3.59 13.60
CA GLU A 64 18.11 -2.13 13.73
C GLU A 64 16.93 -1.48 12.99
N ASP A 65 16.63 -1.93 11.76
CA ASP A 65 15.44 -1.48 11.03
C ASP A 65 14.17 -1.78 11.83
N LYS A 66 14.04 -3.01 12.34
CA LYS A 66 12.88 -3.48 13.12
C LYS A 66 12.67 -2.61 14.36
N ARG A 67 13.73 -2.23 15.08
CA ARG A 67 13.64 -1.32 16.23
C ARG A 67 13.05 0.04 15.85
N GLY A 68 13.37 0.55 14.66
CA GLY A 68 12.79 1.79 14.14
C GLY A 68 11.26 1.75 14.00
N PHE A 69 10.66 0.56 13.85
CA PHE A 69 9.20 0.38 13.75
C PHE A 69 8.49 0.26 15.09
N ILE A 70 9.19 0.07 16.21
CA ILE A 70 8.58 -0.09 17.54
C ILE A 70 7.65 1.08 17.86
N LYS A 71 8.19 2.30 17.72
CA LYS A 71 7.42 3.53 17.91
C LYS A 71 6.15 3.52 17.07
N LEU A 72 6.29 3.28 15.76
CA LEU A 72 5.19 3.32 14.80
C LEU A 72 4.08 2.31 15.14
N VAL A 73 4.43 1.12 15.64
CA VAL A 73 3.46 0.11 16.08
C VAL A 73 2.64 0.65 17.26
N TYR A 74 3.28 1.24 18.27
CA TYR A 74 2.55 1.83 19.40
C TYR A 74 1.60 2.94 18.94
N GLN A 75 2.09 3.86 18.11
CA GLN A 75 1.26 4.93 17.55
C GLN A 75 0.04 4.39 16.82
N ASN A 76 0.20 3.30 16.05
CA ASN A 76 -0.90 2.66 15.32
C ASN A 76 -1.95 2.06 16.27
N ILE A 77 -1.52 1.47 17.39
CA ILE A 77 -2.42 0.91 18.41
C ILE A 77 -3.24 2.02 19.07
N PHE A 78 -2.58 3.09 19.52
CA PHE A 78 -3.27 4.25 20.11
C PHE A 78 -4.23 4.89 19.13
N MET A 79 -3.78 5.15 17.89
CA MET A 79 -4.63 5.71 16.84
C MET A 79 -5.86 4.84 16.57
N ALA A 80 -5.70 3.52 16.50
CA ALA A 80 -6.82 2.59 16.29
C ALA A 80 -7.82 2.62 17.46
N MET A 81 -7.33 2.52 18.70
CA MET A 81 -8.19 2.54 19.89
C MET A 81 -8.91 3.89 20.04
N GLN A 82 -8.21 5.00 19.86
CA GLN A 82 -8.81 6.35 19.89
C GLN A 82 -9.87 6.54 18.80
N SER A 83 -9.67 5.95 17.61
CA SER A 83 -10.66 6.01 16.54
C SER A 83 -11.93 5.25 16.93
N MET A 84 -11.81 4.07 17.55
CA MET A 84 -12.96 3.33 18.06
C MET A 84 -13.66 4.07 19.22
N ILE A 85 -12.91 4.67 20.15
CA ILE A 85 -13.48 5.48 21.23
C ILE A 85 -14.31 6.65 20.67
N ARG A 86 -13.81 7.36 19.66
CA ARG A 86 -14.57 8.44 19.01
C ARG A 86 -15.81 7.90 18.27
N ALA A 87 -15.69 6.72 17.66
CA ALA A 87 -16.80 6.08 16.97
C ALA A 87 -17.89 5.59 17.94
N MET A 88 -17.55 5.17 19.15
CA MET A 88 -18.53 4.88 20.21
C MET A 88 -19.44 6.10 20.47
N ASP A 89 -18.83 7.29 20.61
CA ASP A 89 -19.56 8.55 20.83
C ASP A 89 -20.45 8.90 19.62
N LEU A 90 -19.94 8.74 18.39
CA LEU A 90 -20.67 9.02 17.15
C LEU A 90 -21.87 8.07 16.94
N LEU A 91 -21.64 6.78 17.14
CA LEU A 91 -22.62 5.71 16.93
C LEU A 91 -23.54 5.51 18.15
N LYS A 92 -23.30 6.26 19.23
CA LYS A 92 -24.02 6.23 20.51
C LYS A 92 -24.02 4.83 21.15
N ILE A 93 -22.91 4.11 21.00
CA ILE A 93 -22.69 2.81 21.63
C ILE A 93 -22.18 3.04 23.05
N GLN A 94 -22.77 2.33 24.02
CA GLN A 94 -22.38 2.45 25.43
C GLN A 94 -21.30 1.42 25.75
N TYR A 95 -20.38 1.78 26.66
CA TYR A 95 -19.48 0.80 27.25
C TYR A 95 -20.27 -0.20 28.08
N SER A 96 -19.89 -1.47 27.98
CA SER A 96 -20.51 -2.53 28.77
C SER A 96 -20.07 -2.46 30.23
N LEU A 97 -18.82 -2.06 30.48
CA LEU A 97 -18.24 -1.94 31.81
C LEU A 97 -18.03 -0.44 32.17
N PRO A 98 -18.60 0.08 33.27
CA PRO A 98 -18.52 1.51 33.59
C PRO A 98 -17.10 2.06 33.74
N HIS A 99 -16.15 1.27 34.28
CA HIS A 99 -14.76 1.70 34.43
C HIS A 99 -14.04 1.91 33.09
N ASN A 100 -14.56 1.35 31.99
CA ASN A 100 -13.99 1.58 30.67
C ASN A 100 -14.19 3.02 30.18
N GLN A 101 -15.09 3.78 30.80
CA GLN A 101 -15.20 5.22 30.55
C GLN A 101 -13.93 5.97 31.01
N ASP A 102 -13.37 5.60 32.16
CA ASP A 102 -12.13 6.17 32.67
C ASP A 102 -10.93 5.71 31.82
N ASN A 103 -10.89 4.43 31.42
CA ASN A 103 -9.88 3.92 30.49
C ASN A 103 -9.95 4.66 29.14
N ALA A 104 -11.14 4.90 28.61
CA ALA A 104 -11.32 5.64 27.36
C ALA A 104 -10.80 7.07 27.47
N GLU A 105 -11.04 7.76 28.58
CA GLU A 105 -10.52 9.12 28.80
C GLU A 105 -8.99 9.13 28.94
N LEU A 106 -8.42 8.15 29.65
CA LEU A 106 -6.98 7.96 29.74
C LEU A 106 -6.36 7.83 28.34
N ILE A 107 -6.89 6.92 27.51
CA ILE A 107 -6.36 6.70 26.16
C ILE A 107 -6.62 7.91 25.24
N ARG A 108 -7.76 8.60 25.38
CA ARG A 108 -8.09 9.81 24.61
C ARG A 108 -7.15 10.97 24.91
N SER A 109 -6.64 11.07 26.13
CA SER A 109 -5.72 12.13 26.56
C SER A 109 -4.31 12.04 25.95
N VAL A 110 -3.93 10.87 25.42
CA VAL A 110 -2.60 10.63 24.85
C VAL A 110 -2.50 11.20 23.44
N ASP A 111 -1.48 12.01 23.18
CA ASP A 111 -1.11 12.35 21.82
C ASP A 111 -0.34 11.19 21.18
N PHE A 112 -1.03 10.40 20.35
CA PHE A 112 -0.45 9.22 19.73
C PHE A 112 0.77 9.54 18.84
N GLU A 113 0.93 10.77 18.33
CA GLU A 113 2.08 11.12 17.47
C GLU A 113 3.39 11.24 18.27
N THR A 114 3.30 11.46 19.58
CA THR A 114 4.46 11.62 20.47
C THR A 114 4.82 10.35 21.23
N VAL A 115 3.96 9.32 21.20
CA VAL A 115 4.17 8.05 21.89
C VAL A 115 5.48 7.40 21.44
N THR A 116 6.33 7.04 22.41
CA THR A 116 7.59 6.30 22.22
C THR A 116 7.67 5.05 23.09
N THR A 117 6.96 5.02 24.22
CA THR A 117 6.89 3.92 25.17
C THR A 117 5.48 3.34 25.25
N PHE A 118 5.36 2.10 25.72
CA PHE A 118 4.08 1.45 25.91
C PHE A 118 3.93 1.03 27.37
N GLU A 119 3.52 2.00 28.20
CA GLU A 119 3.53 1.86 29.66
C GLU A 119 2.35 1.01 30.18
N PRO A 120 2.52 0.29 31.31
CA PRO A 120 1.52 -0.64 31.82
C PRO A 120 0.09 -0.07 31.99
N PRO A 121 -0.14 1.18 32.45
CA PRO A 121 -1.49 1.73 32.56
C PRO A 121 -2.22 1.80 31.22
N TYR A 122 -1.52 2.19 30.15
CA TYR A 122 -2.10 2.26 28.82
C TYR A 122 -2.35 0.87 28.24
N VAL A 123 -1.41 -0.06 28.45
CA VAL A 123 -1.57 -1.45 28.01
C VAL A 123 -2.81 -2.06 28.64
N GLN A 124 -2.96 -1.93 29.96
CA GLN A 124 -4.13 -2.47 30.66
C GLN A 124 -5.43 -1.79 30.21
N GLY A 125 -5.44 -0.46 30.11
CA GLY A 125 -6.62 0.27 29.64
C GLY A 125 -7.06 -0.15 28.24
N ILE A 126 -6.12 -0.34 27.30
CA ILE A 126 -6.42 -0.81 25.94
C ILE A 126 -6.91 -2.27 25.95
N LYS A 127 -6.36 -3.13 26.80
CA LYS A 127 -6.84 -4.51 26.98
C LYS A 127 -8.28 -4.55 27.48
N ASP A 128 -8.57 -3.79 28.53
CA ASP A 128 -9.90 -3.72 29.14
C ASP A 128 -10.92 -3.16 28.15
N LEU A 129 -10.56 -2.10 27.42
CA LEU A 129 -11.37 -1.54 26.33
C LEU A 129 -11.61 -2.56 25.22
N TRP A 130 -10.56 -3.25 24.74
CA TRP A 130 -10.71 -4.23 23.67
C TRP A 130 -11.60 -5.41 24.09
N SER A 131 -11.60 -5.78 25.37
CA SER A 131 -12.48 -6.82 25.90
C SER A 131 -13.94 -6.37 26.13
N ASP A 132 -14.22 -5.07 26.05
CA ASP A 132 -15.56 -4.53 26.24
C ASP A 132 -16.48 -4.87 25.05
N ALA A 133 -17.69 -5.37 25.33
CA ALA A 133 -18.62 -5.74 24.28
C ALA A 133 -19.11 -4.54 23.45
N GLY A 134 -19.15 -3.33 24.01
CA GLY A 134 -19.46 -2.11 23.27
C GLY A 134 -18.36 -1.75 22.27
N ILE A 135 -17.08 -1.89 22.66
CA ILE A 135 -15.95 -1.69 21.74
C ILE A 135 -15.93 -2.78 20.66
N GLN A 136 -16.25 -4.02 20.99
CA GLN A 136 -16.39 -5.09 19.99
C GLN A 136 -17.52 -4.78 18.99
N GLU A 137 -18.69 -4.35 19.46
CA GLU A 137 -19.78 -3.90 18.59
C GLU A 137 -19.34 -2.73 17.69
N CYS A 138 -18.61 -1.77 18.25
CA CYS A 138 -18.04 -0.66 17.51
C CYS A 138 -17.07 -1.13 16.42
N TYR A 139 -16.23 -2.12 16.72
CA TYR A 139 -15.30 -2.72 15.76
C TYR A 139 -16.05 -3.49 14.65
N ASP A 140 -17.15 -4.16 14.96
CA ASP A 140 -17.98 -4.84 13.96
C ASP A 140 -18.61 -3.83 12.98
N ARG A 141 -18.89 -2.62 13.45
CA ARG A 141 -19.40 -1.48 12.68
C ARG A 141 -18.30 -0.59 12.06
N ARG A 142 -17.05 -1.07 12.00
CA ARG A 142 -15.88 -0.33 11.45
C ARG A 142 -15.97 0.16 10.00
N ARG A 143 -17.01 -0.22 9.25
CA ARG A 143 -17.29 0.34 7.92
C ARG A 143 -17.91 1.75 7.98
N GLU A 144 -18.50 2.13 9.13
CA GLU A 144 -19.20 3.40 9.33
C GLU A 144 -18.25 4.55 9.73
N TYR A 145 -16.98 4.25 10.00
CA TYR A 145 -15.97 5.22 10.37
C TYR A 145 -14.59 4.76 9.88
N GLN A 146 -13.57 5.57 10.12
CA GLN A 146 -12.23 5.37 9.60
C GLN A 146 -11.40 4.60 10.62
N LEU A 147 -11.10 3.33 10.32
CA LEU A 147 -10.27 2.46 11.15
C LEU A 147 -9.22 1.75 10.28
N THR A 148 -8.04 1.51 10.83
CA THR A 148 -6.99 0.76 10.13
C THR A 148 -7.34 -0.73 10.08
N ASP A 149 -7.13 -1.37 8.92
CA ASP A 149 -7.36 -2.82 8.76
C ASP A 149 -6.53 -3.69 9.72
N SER A 150 -5.36 -3.18 10.15
CA SER A 150 -4.46 -3.85 11.08
C SER A 150 -4.86 -3.72 12.55
N ALA A 151 -5.91 -2.98 12.90
CA ALA A 151 -6.31 -2.72 14.28
C ALA A 151 -6.47 -4.02 15.10
N LYS A 152 -7.28 -4.96 14.60
CA LYS A 152 -7.52 -6.25 15.26
C LYS A 152 -6.26 -7.07 15.46
N TYR A 153 -5.36 -7.09 14.48
CA TYR A 153 -4.09 -7.80 14.57
C TYR A 153 -3.27 -7.33 15.77
N TYR A 154 -3.06 -6.02 15.92
CA TYR A 154 -2.26 -5.50 17.03
C TYR A 154 -2.97 -5.60 18.38
N LEU A 155 -4.29 -5.38 18.42
CA LEU A 155 -5.06 -5.44 19.67
C LEU A 155 -5.15 -6.87 20.23
N MET A 156 -5.16 -7.89 19.35
CA MET A 156 -5.05 -9.30 19.77
C MET A 156 -3.63 -9.67 20.25
N GLU A 157 -2.60 -9.00 19.73
CA GLU A 157 -1.19 -9.26 20.02
C GLU A 157 -0.58 -8.29 21.06
N ILE A 158 -1.43 -7.59 21.81
CA ILE A 158 -1.01 -6.49 22.69
C ILE A 158 -0.01 -6.93 23.77
N ASP A 159 -0.14 -8.15 24.28
CA ASP A 159 0.78 -8.72 25.28
C ASP A 159 2.18 -8.95 24.69
N ARG A 160 2.27 -9.39 23.44
CA ARG A 160 3.55 -9.53 22.72
C ARG A 160 4.18 -8.16 22.46
N VAL A 161 3.37 -7.19 22.05
CA VAL A 161 3.82 -5.82 21.74
C VAL A 161 4.26 -5.06 22.99
N ALA A 162 3.64 -5.32 24.15
CA ALA A 162 3.98 -4.69 25.42
C ALA A 162 5.18 -5.34 26.14
N ALA A 163 5.74 -6.42 25.62
CA ALA A 163 6.87 -7.10 26.23
C ALA A 163 8.13 -6.18 26.28
N PRO A 164 8.91 -6.17 27.37
CA PRO A 164 10.09 -5.29 27.51
C PRO A 164 11.16 -5.48 26.42
N ASN A 165 11.23 -6.67 25.83
CA ASN A 165 12.15 -7.04 24.75
C ASN A 165 11.46 -7.16 23.39
N TYR A 166 10.31 -6.49 23.22
CA TYR A 166 9.56 -6.51 21.97
C TYR A 166 10.44 -6.04 20.80
N LEU A 167 10.51 -6.89 19.78
CA LEU A 167 11.09 -6.58 18.49
C LEU A 167 10.02 -6.88 17.42
N PRO A 168 9.64 -5.89 16.59
CA PRO A 168 8.64 -6.09 15.55
C PRO A 168 9.06 -7.19 14.59
N THR A 169 8.13 -8.09 14.32
CA THR A 169 8.26 -9.10 13.26
C THR A 169 8.06 -8.45 11.90
N GLU A 170 8.40 -9.17 10.83
CA GLU A 170 8.09 -8.72 9.48
C GLU A 170 6.57 -8.53 9.28
N GLN A 171 5.76 -9.36 9.95
CA GLN A 171 4.30 -9.21 9.91
C GLN A 171 3.82 -7.90 10.54
N ASP A 172 4.46 -7.48 11.65
CA ASP A 172 4.21 -6.17 12.25
C ASP A 172 4.61 -5.05 11.30
N ILE A 173 5.77 -5.16 10.64
CA ILE A 173 6.25 -4.16 9.69
C ILE A 173 5.34 -4.06 8.45
N LEU A 174 4.82 -5.17 7.94
CA LEU A 174 3.90 -5.17 6.80
C LEU A 174 2.56 -4.50 7.15
N ARG A 175 2.11 -4.66 8.39
CA ARG A 175 0.82 -4.17 8.88
C ARG A 175 0.85 -2.74 9.41
N VAL A 176 2.02 -2.21 9.77
CA VAL A 176 2.12 -0.86 10.33
C VAL A 176 1.81 0.18 9.27
N ARG A 177 0.88 1.08 9.60
CA ARG A 177 0.48 2.15 8.70
C ARG A 177 1.35 3.38 8.93
N VAL A 178 1.95 3.85 7.85
CA VAL A 178 2.62 5.14 7.75
C VAL A 178 2.07 5.80 6.47
N PRO A 179 1.38 6.94 6.57
CA PRO A 179 0.90 7.63 5.38
C PRO A 179 2.07 8.05 4.48
N THR A 180 2.08 7.57 3.24
CA THR A 180 3.09 7.99 2.25
C THR A 180 2.84 9.42 1.83
N THR A 181 3.84 10.27 2.02
CA THR A 181 3.84 11.65 1.53
C THR A 181 4.93 11.81 0.47
N GLY A 182 4.59 12.48 -0.63
CA GLY A 182 5.50 12.65 -1.76
C GLY A 182 5.66 11.40 -2.63
N ILE A 183 6.84 11.29 -3.25
CA ILE A 183 7.25 10.22 -4.16
C ILE A 183 8.45 9.52 -3.53
N ILE A 184 8.35 8.21 -3.36
CA ILE A 184 9.40 7.37 -2.81
C ILE A 184 9.82 6.36 -3.88
N GLU A 185 11.11 6.33 -4.19
CA GLU A 185 11.66 5.38 -5.16
C GLU A 185 12.41 4.27 -4.43
N TYR A 186 12.17 3.03 -4.84
CA TYR A 186 12.80 1.83 -4.31
C TYR A 186 13.47 1.07 -5.46
N PRO A 187 14.78 1.25 -5.66
CA PRO A 187 15.54 0.44 -6.60
C PRO A 187 15.83 -0.93 -5.99
N PHE A 188 15.70 -1.98 -6.80
CA PHE A 188 16.17 -3.31 -6.46
C PHE A 188 16.59 -4.05 -7.72
N ASP A 189 17.58 -4.93 -7.58
CA ASP A 189 18.06 -5.77 -8.68
C ASP A 189 17.41 -7.15 -8.55
N LEU A 190 16.87 -7.66 -9.66
CA LEU A 190 16.36 -9.02 -9.77
C LEU A 190 17.06 -9.70 -10.94
N GLU A 191 17.89 -10.69 -10.62
CA GLU A 191 18.79 -11.34 -11.58
C GLU A 191 19.69 -10.30 -12.28
N GLU A 192 19.60 -10.14 -13.60
CA GLU A 192 20.39 -9.16 -14.37
C GLU A 192 19.62 -7.85 -14.64
N ILE A 193 18.42 -7.70 -14.08
CA ILE A 193 17.49 -6.61 -14.41
C ILE A 193 17.31 -5.71 -13.19
N ARG A 194 17.50 -4.42 -13.40
CA ARG A 194 17.26 -3.40 -12.37
C ARG A 194 15.83 -2.93 -12.45
N PHE A 195 15.10 -3.06 -11.35
CA PHE A 195 13.78 -2.48 -11.20
C PHE A 195 13.85 -1.22 -10.35
N ARG A 196 13.07 -0.21 -10.72
CA ARG A 196 12.81 0.97 -9.89
C ARG A 196 11.32 1.05 -9.63
N MET A 197 10.89 0.69 -8.43
CA MET A 197 9.52 0.91 -8.00
C MET A 197 9.33 2.33 -7.50
N VAL A 198 8.21 2.94 -7.86
CA VAL A 198 7.84 4.28 -7.43
C VAL A 198 6.53 4.21 -6.67
N ASP A 199 6.57 4.47 -5.36
CA ASP A 199 5.39 4.62 -4.50
C ASP A 199 5.01 6.09 -4.38
N VAL A 200 3.73 6.37 -4.48
CA VAL A 200 3.17 7.71 -4.40
C VAL A 200 2.01 7.74 -3.42
N GLY A 201 1.82 8.86 -2.73
CA GLY A 201 0.68 9.06 -1.85
C GLY A 201 -0.66 8.85 -2.58
N GLY A 202 -1.52 7.97 -2.06
CA GLY A 202 -2.81 7.62 -2.67
C GLY A 202 -3.96 8.60 -2.44
N GLN A 203 -3.80 9.47 -1.44
CA GLN A 203 -4.79 10.49 -1.05
C GLN A 203 -4.91 11.59 -2.09
N ARG A 204 -6.10 12.19 -2.22
CA ARG A 204 -6.38 13.23 -3.24
C ARG A 204 -5.39 14.40 -3.20
N SER A 205 -4.97 14.84 -2.02
CA SER A 205 -4.00 15.91 -1.79
C SER A 205 -2.60 15.64 -2.38
N GLU A 206 -2.23 14.37 -2.51
CA GLU A 206 -0.93 13.91 -3.00
C GLU A 206 -0.93 13.67 -4.52
N ARG A 207 -2.09 13.43 -5.13
CA ARG A 207 -2.20 13.07 -6.56
C ARG A 207 -1.65 14.12 -7.52
N ARG A 208 -1.69 15.40 -7.15
CA ARG A 208 -1.08 16.50 -7.93
C ARG A 208 0.43 16.32 -8.15
N LYS A 209 1.11 15.57 -7.28
CA LYS A 209 2.55 15.30 -7.37
C LYS A 209 2.87 14.16 -8.34
N TRP A 210 1.89 13.33 -8.70
CA TRP A 210 2.13 12.11 -9.49
C TRP A 210 2.72 12.38 -10.86
N ILE A 211 2.38 13.51 -11.49
CA ILE A 211 2.90 13.89 -12.80
C ILE A 211 4.45 13.91 -12.84
N HIS A 212 5.11 14.17 -11.72
CA HIS A 212 6.58 14.19 -11.62
C HIS A 212 7.24 12.82 -11.77
N CYS A 213 6.46 11.73 -11.82
CA CYS A 213 7.00 10.38 -11.99
C CYS A 213 6.40 9.63 -13.19
N PHE A 214 5.67 10.29 -14.09
CA PHE A 214 5.02 9.63 -15.24
C PHE A 214 5.95 9.39 -16.44
N GLU A 215 7.12 10.02 -16.47
CA GLU A 215 8.07 9.81 -17.56
C GLU A 215 8.73 8.43 -17.48
N ASN A 216 8.88 7.79 -18.66
CA ASN A 216 9.58 6.52 -18.87
C ASN A 216 9.08 5.39 -17.96
N VAL A 217 7.77 5.31 -17.72
CA VAL A 217 7.17 4.22 -16.94
C VAL A 217 7.01 2.99 -17.83
N THR A 218 7.74 1.93 -17.50
CA THR A 218 7.65 0.64 -18.19
C THR A 218 6.30 -0.02 -17.91
N SER A 219 5.84 -0.01 -16.66
CA SER A 219 4.60 -0.68 -16.28
C SER A 219 3.95 0.00 -15.09
N ILE A 220 2.63 0.05 -15.12
CA ILE A 220 1.80 0.51 -14.01
C ILE A 220 1.32 -0.70 -13.24
N ILE A 221 1.46 -0.66 -11.93
CA ILE A 221 0.82 -1.59 -11.02
C ILE A 221 -0.22 -0.79 -10.26
N PHE A 222 -1.49 -0.99 -10.61
CA PHE A 222 -2.62 -0.31 -9.98
C PHE A 222 -3.22 -1.21 -8.89
N LEU A 223 -3.28 -0.70 -7.66
CA LEU A 223 -3.77 -1.44 -6.50
C LEU A 223 -5.17 -0.99 -6.11
N VAL A 224 -6.06 -1.97 -5.99
CA VAL A 224 -7.44 -1.84 -5.54
C VAL A 224 -7.60 -2.67 -4.29
N ALA A 225 -8.14 -2.10 -3.22
CA ALA A 225 -8.47 -2.85 -2.03
C ALA A 225 -9.88 -3.43 -2.14
N LEU A 226 -9.99 -4.76 -2.30
CA LEU A 226 -11.27 -5.46 -2.43
C LEU A 226 -12.18 -5.23 -1.23
N SER A 227 -11.64 -5.04 -0.04
CA SER A 227 -12.42 -4.80 1.17
C SER A 227 -13.08 -3.43 1.25
N GLU A 228 -12.82 -2.50 0.32
CA GLU A 228 -13.32 -1.12 0.39
C GLU A 228 -14.71 -0.93 -0.26
N TYR A 229 -15.35 -1.99 -0.76
CA TYR A 229 -16.64 -1.92 -1.47
C TYR A 229 -17.79 -1.33 -0.63
N ASP A 230 -17.74 -1.47 0.69
CA ASP A 230 -18.77 -0.98 1.62
C ASP A 230 -18.33 0.24 2.44
N GLN A 231 -17.20 0.87 2.08
CA GLN A 231 -16.60 1.95 2.84
C GLN A 231 -16.76 3.30 2.16
N ILE A 232 -16.80 4.34 3.00
CA ILE A 232 -16.85 5.74 2.58
C ILE A 232 -15.44 6.35 2.60
N LEU A 233 -15.17 7.25 1.66
CA LEU A 233 -13.88 7.91 1.51
C LEU A 233 -13.57 8.80 2.73
N PHE A 234 -12.30 8.79 3.16
CA PHE A 234 -11.86 9.66 4.26
C PHE A 234 -12.03 11.14 3.89
N GLU A 235 -11.74 11.50 2.64
CA GLU A 235 -11.83 12.86 2.13
C GLU A 235 -13.27 13.33 1.79
N SER A 236 -14.27 12.43 1.74
CA SER A 236 -15.65 12.76 1.36
C SER A 236 -16.66 11.77 1.94
N GLU A 237 -17.55 12.24 2.82
CA GLU A 237 -18.55 11.41 3.51
C GLU A 237 -19.66 10.84 2.61
N ASN A 238 -19.76 11.27 1.35
CA ASN A 238 -20.81 10.84 0.43
C ASN A 238 -20.30 9.94 -0.71
N GLU A 239 -19.00 9.61 -0.71
CA GLU A 239 -18.38 8.88 -1.82
C GLU A 239 -17.89 7.51 -1.36
N ASN A 240 -18.29 6.47 -2.09
CA ASN A 240 -17.81 5.12 -1.87
C ASN A 240 -16.33 5.00 -2.30
N ARG A 241 -15.49 4.36 -1.47
CA ARG A 241 -14.05 4.20 -1.72
C ARG A 241 -13.75 3.40 -3.00
N MET A 242 -14.55 2.37 -3.28
CA MET A 242 -14.39 1.55 -4.48
C MET A 242 -14.76 2.33 -5.75
N GLU A 243 -15.80 3.17 -5.71
CA GLU A 243 -16.15 4.05 -6.84
C GLU A 243 -15.06 5.11 -7.09
N GLU A 244 -14.47 5.69 -6.05
CA GLU A 244 -13.32 6.57 -6.19
C GLU A 244 -12.13 5.84 -6.84
N SER A 245 -11.90 4.58 -6.46
CA SER A 245 -10.83 3.75 -7.05
C SER A 245 -11.11 3.44 -8.53
N LYS A 246 -12.37 3.13 -8.90
CA LYS A 246 -12.80 2.96 -10.30
C LYS A 246 -12.58 4.24 -11.11
N ALA A 247 -13.01 5.40 -10.60
CA ALA A 247 -12.84 6.69 -11.27
C ALA A 247 -11.36 7.04 -11.49
N LEU A 248 -10.53 6.77 -10.48
CA LEU A 248 -9.08 6.94 -10.57
C LEU A 248 -8.48 5.99 -11.62
N PHE A 249 -8.83 4.71 -11.60
CA PHE A 249 -8.32 3.73 -12.56
C PHE A 249 -8.67 4.11 -14.00
N LYS A 250 -9.93 4.50 -14.25
CA LYS A 250 -10.38 5.00 -15.55
C LYS A 250 -9.54 6.17 -16.03
N THR A 251 -9.24 7.12 -15.14
CA THR A 251 -8.38 8.26 -15.47
C THR A 251 -6.97 7.80 -15.84
N ILE A 252 -6.38 6.91 -15.04
CA ILE A 252 -5.03 6.38 -15.27
C ILE A 252 -4.92 5.62 -16.59
N ILE A 253 -5.85 4.73 -16.90
CA ILE A 253 -5.75 3.92 -18.13
C ILE A 253 -5.93 4.75 -19.40
N THR A 254 -6.65 5.88 -19.30
CA THR A 254 -6.85 6.83 -20.42
C THR A 254 -5.73 7.84 -20.59
N TYR A 255 -4.76 7.93 -19.67
CA TYR A 255 -3.70 8.93 -19.78
C TYR A 255 -2.77 8.63 -20.97
N PRO A 256 -2.51 9.63 -21.84
CA PRO A 256 -1.60 9.45 -22.99
C PRO A 256 -0.18 9.04 -22.58
N TRP A 257 0.28 9.50 -21.40
CA TRP A 257 1.59 9.15 -20.82
C TRP A 257 1.82 7.65 -20.70
N PHE A 258 0.73 6.87 -20.60
CA PHE A 258 0.78 5.44 -20.33
C PHE A 258 0.36 4.58 -21.51
N GLN A 259 0.20 5.15 -22.70
CA GLN A 259 -0.27 4.39 -23.86
C GLN A 259 0.57 3.14 -24.14
N HIS A 260 1.90 3.26 -24.03
CA HIS A 260 2.86 2.16 -24.22
C HIS A 260 3.21 1.40 -22.93
N SER A 261 2.78 1.89 -21.77
CA SER A 261 3.03 1.21 -20.50
C SER A 261 2.07 0.02 -20.33
N SER A 262 2.61 -1.13 -19.94
CA SER A 262 1.77 -2.26 -19.54
C SER A 262 1.00 -1.93 -18.26
N VAL A 263 -0.20 -2.49 -18.09
CA VAL A 263 -1.05 -2.25 -16.92
C VAL A 263 -1.32 -3.56 -16.19
N ILE A 264 -0.94 -3.58 -14.92
CA ILE A 264 -1.16 -4.68 -14.00
C ILE A 264 -2.14 -4.20 -12.94
N LEU A 265 -3.20 -4.96 -12.71
CA LEU A 265 -4.23 -4.68 -11.73
C LEU A 265 -4.12 -5.65 -10.56
N PHE A 266 -3.83 -5.14 -9.38
CA PHE A 266 -3.84 -5.91 -8.14
C PHE A 266 -5.11 -5.66 -7.36
N LEU A 267 -5.89 -6.72 -7.21
CA LEU A 267 -7.07 -6.78 -6.36
C LEU A 267 -6.64 -7.31 -4.99
N ASN A 268 -6.20 -6.39 -4.15
CA ASN A 268 -5.57 -6.63 -2.86
C ASN A 268 -6.59 -6.77 -1.72
N LYS A 269 -6.12 -7.22 -0.55
CA LYS A 269 -6.93 -7.46 0.66
C LYS A 269 -8.02 -8.53 0.43
N LYS A 270 -7.71 -9.56 -0.38
CA LYS A 270 -8.66 -10.66 -0.65
C LYS A 270 -9.10 -11.40 0.62
N ASP A 271 -8.20 -11.50 1.60
CA ASP A 271 -8.44 -12.08 2.93
C ASP A 271 -9.52 -11.31 3.70
N LEU A 272 -9.48 -9.97 3.63
CA LEU A 272 -10.50 -9.13 4.25
C LEU A 272 -11.83 -9.15 3.49
N LEU A 273 -11.81 -9.35 2.18
CA LEU A 273 -13.04 -9.58 1.39
C LEU A 273 -13.71 -10.89 1.82
N GLU A 274 -12.94 -11.97 1.96
CA GLU A 274 -13.44 -13.29 2.37
C GLU A 274 -14.14 -13.25 3.75
N GLU A 275 -13.60 -12.48 4.70
CA GLU A 275 -14.26 -12.23 5.99
C GLU A 275 -15.56 -11.42 5.80
N LYS A 276 -15.46 -10.30 5.08
CA LYS A 276 -16.50 -9.26 5.05
C LYS A 276 -17.75 -9.65 4.25
N ILE A 277 -17.58 -10.39 3.15
CA ILE A 277 -18.69 -10.78 2.25
C ILE A 277 -19.74 -11.66 2.94
N MET A 278 -19.41 -12.24 4.10
CA MET A 278 -20.33 -13.08 4.87
C MET A 278 -21.48 -12.29 5.51
N TYR A 279 -21.28 -11.00 5.80
CA TYR A 279 -22.21 -10.16 6.54
C TYR A 279 -22.48 -8.78 5.91
N SER A 280 -21.66 -8.33 4.96
CA SER A 280 -21.90 -7.13 4.17
C SER A 280 -22.13 -7.56 2.72
N HIS A 281 -23.31 -7.29 2.16
CA HIS A 281 -23.71 -7.83 0.87
C HIS A 281 -23.38 -6.87 -0.27
N LEU A 282 -22.65 -7.35 -1.27
CA LEU A 282 -22.14 -6.52 -2.36
C LEU A 282 -23.26 -5.81 -3.15
N VAL A 283 -24.40 -6.48 -3.33
CA VAL A 283 -25.57 -5.96 -4.06
C VAL A 283 -26.17 -4.69 -3.43
N ASP A 284 -25.99 -4.47 -2.12
CA ASP A 284 -26.49 -3.27 -1.43
C ASP A 284 -25.70 -2.01 -1.82
N TYR A 285 -24.47 -2.20 -2.33
CA TYR A 285 -23.55 -1.13 -2.73
C TYR A 285 -23.40 -1.03 -4.25
N PHE A 286 -23.48 -2.18 -4.94
CA PHE A 286 -23.39 -2.32 -6.39
C PHE A 286 -24.62 -3.10 -6.88
N PRO A 287 -25.76 -2.43 -7.15
CA PRO A 287 -27.01 -3.08 -7.54
C PRO A 287 -26.92 -3.91 -8.82
N GLU A 288 -25.93 -3.65 -9.66
CA GLU A 288 -25.61 -4.42 -10.87
C GLU A 288 -25.00 -5.81 -10.59
N TYR A 289 -24.66 -6.13 -9.33
CA TYR A 289 -24.17 -7.45 -8.95
C TYR A 289 -25.30 -8.49 -8.94
N ASP A 290 -25.20 -9.46 -9.85
CA ASP A 290 -26.17 -10.55 -10.06
C ASP A 290 -25.70 -11.91 -9.49
N GLY A 291 -24.51 -11.95 -8.87
CA GLY A 291 -23.94 -13.15 -8.29
C GLY A 291 -24.52 -13.54 -6.91
N PRO A 292 -24.15 -14.72 -6.38
CA PRO A 292 -24.59 -15.17 -5.07
C PRO A 292 -24.05 -14.28 -3.93
N GLN A 293 -24.83 -14.15 -2.86
CA GLN A 293 -24.36 -13.55 -1.61
C GLN A 293 -23.40 -14.50 -0.87
N ARG A 294 -22.52 -13.95 -0.04
CA ARG A 294 -21.56 -14.71 0.79
C ARG A 294 -20.57 -15.57 0.01
N ASP A 295 -20.29 -15.19 -1.24
CA ASP A 295 -19.32 -15.86 -2.10
C ASP A 295 -18.19 -14.88 -2.46
N ALA A 296 -17.01 -15.12 -1.88
CA ALA A 296 -15.84 -14.28 -2.11
C ALA A 296 -15.30 -14.40 -3.53
N ILE A 297 -15.47 -15.56 -4.18
CA ILE A 297 -15.00 -15.78 -5.56
C ILE A 297 -15.92 -15.01 -6.50
N ALA A 298 -17.24 -15.18 -6.41
CA ALA A 298 -18.16 -14.42 -7.25
C ALA A 298 -18.01 -12.90 -7.07
N ALA A 299 -17.85 -12.44 -5.82
CA ALA A 299 -17.64 -11.03 -5.51
C ALA A 299 -16.34 -10.47 -6.13
N ARG A 300 -15.20 -11.16 -5.97
CA ARG A 300 -13.92 -10.65 -6.50
C ARG A 300 -13.86 -10.68 -8.03
N GLU A 301 -14.50 -11.66 -8.68
CA GLU A 301 -14.58 -11.72 -10.14
C GLU A 301 -15.48 -10.60 -10.69
N PHE A 302 -16.58 -10.30 -10.00
CA PHE A 302 -17.41 -9.15 -10.35
C PHE A 302 -16.63 -7.83 -10.21
N ILE A 303 -15.90 -7.63 -9.10
CA ILE A 303 -15.09 -6.44 -8.90
C ILE A 303 -14.00 -6.35 -9.98
N LEU A 304 -13.34 -7.46 -10.32
CA LEU A 304 -12.37 -7.50 -11.42
C LEU A 304 -13.01 -7.00 -12.72
N ARG A 305 -14.19 -7.53 -13.09
CA ARG A 305 -14.92 -7.11 -14.29
C ARG A 305 -15.23 -5.61 -14.27
N MET A 306 -15.68 -5.05 -13.14
CA MET A 306 -15.93 -3.61 -13.02
C MET A 306 -14.73 -2.75 -13.38
N PHE A 307 -13.50 -3.21 -13.10
CA PHE A 307 -12.28 -2.46 -13.43
C PHE A 307 -11.83 -2.72 -14.86
N VAL A 308 -11.86 -3.97 -15.33
CA VAL A 308 -11.46 -4.33 -16.70
C VAL A 308 -12.35 -3.66 -17.74
N ASP A 309 -13.67 -3.56 -17.48
CA ASP A 309 -14.64 -2.93 -18.37
C ASP A 309 -14.45 -1.41 -18.52
N LEU A 310 -13.63 -0.78 -17.66
CA LEU A 310 -13.26 0.64 -17.79
C LEU A 310 -12.21 0.87 -18.86
N ASN A 311 -11.59 -0.18 -19.39
CA ASN A 311 -10.59 -0.09 -20.44
C ASN A 311 -11.24 0.24 -21.80
N PRO A 312 -10.99 1.43 -22.39
CA PRO A 312 -11.52 1.76 -23.70
C PRO A 312 -10.75 1.11 -24.85
N ASP A 313 -9.54 0.59 -24.60
CA ASP A 313 -8.63 0.08 -25.62
C ASP A 313 -8.53 -1.45 -25.55
N SER A 314 -9.11 -2.14 -26.53
CA SER A 314 -9.10 -3.59 -26.62
C SER A 314 -7.72 -4.19 -26.93
N GLU A 315 -6.79 -3.41 -27.47
CA GLU A 315 -5.41 -3.88 -27.73
C GLU A 315 -4.57 -3.86 -26.45
N LYS A 316 -4.94 -3.00 -25.50
CA LYS A 316 -4.25 -2.87 -24.22
C LYS A 316 -4.73 -3.93 -23.24
N ILE A 317 -3.90 -4.95 -23.01
CA ILE A 317 -4.19 -6.02 -22.06
C ILE A 317 -3.96 -5.55 -20.62
N ILE A 318 -4.94 -5.75 -19.74
CA ILE A 318 -4.81 -5.58 -18.29
C ILE A 318 -4.51 -6.93 -17.67
N TYR A 319 -3.35 -7.05 -17.01
CA TYR A 319 -2.96 -8.27 -16.28
C TYR A 319 -3.43 -8.19 -14.83
N SER A 320 -4.39 -9.00 -14.45
CA SER A 320 -4.99 -8.94 -13.10
C SER A 320 -4.52 -10.06 -12.18
N HIS A 321 -4.29 -9.73 -10.91
CA HIS A 321 -3.98 -10.70 -9.86
C HIS A 321 -4.75 -10.38 -8.57
N PHE A 322 -5.28 -11.42 -7.92
CA PHE A 322 -5.84 -11.33 -6.58
C PHE A 322 -4.72 -11.48 -5.54
N THR A 323 -4.55 -10.47 -4.70
CA THR A 323 -3.42 -10.39 -3.78
C THR A 323 -3.84 -10.25 -2.32
N CYS A 324 -2.98 -10.74 -1.44
CA CYS A 324 -2.92 -10.38 -0.03
C CYS A 324 -1.53 -9.82 0.21
N ALA A 325 -1.38 -8.49 0.24
CA ALA A 325 -0.07 -7.85 0.36
C ALA A 325 0.65 -8.17 1.67
N THR A 326 -0.06 -8.68 2.69
CA THR A 326 0.51 -9.15 3.95
C THR A 326 1.00 -10.60 3.89
N ASP A 327 0.75 -11.33 2.81
CA ASP A 327 1.22 -12.70 2.57
C ASP A 327 2.42 -12.68 1.62
N THR A 328 3.60 -12.98 2.17
CA THR A 328 4.87 -12.94 1.43
C THR A 328 4.95 -13.97 0.31
N GLU A 329 4.38 -15.17 0.48
CA GLU A 329 4.40 -16.20 -0.56
C GLU A 329 3.43 -15.90 -1.69
N ASN A 330 2.25 -15.34 -1.36
CA ASN A 330 1.34 -14.83 -2.37
C ASN A 330 1.99 -13.74 -3.23
N ILE A 331 2.68 -12.78 -2.62
CA ILE A 331 3.37 -11.72 -3.35
C ILE A 331 4.57 -12.24 -4.15
N ARG A 332 5.33 -13.21 -3.62
CA ARG A 332 6.43 -13.86 -4.35
C ARG A 332 5.93 -14.49 -5.66
N PHE A 333 4.84 -15.24 -5.61
CA PHE A 333 4.25 -15.89 -6.78
C PHE A 333 3.68 -14.86 -7.78
N VAL A 334 2.93 -13.87 -7.29
CA VAL A 334 2.33 -12.84 -8.15
C VAL A 334 3.42 -12.00 -8.82
N PHE A 335 4.48 -11.64 -8.10
CA PHE A 335 5.55 -10.84 -8.68
C PHE A 335 6.37 -11.61 -9.73
N ALA A 336 6.57 -12.92 -9.56
CA ALA A 336 7.16 -13.75 -10.59
C ALA A 336 6.35 -13.73 -11.90
N ALA A 337 5.02 -13.86 -11.82
CA ALA A 337 4.14 -13.77 -13.00
C ALA A 337 4.17 -12.36 -13.65
N VAL A 338 4.23 -11.31 -12.83
CA VAL A 338 4.37 -9.93 -13.28
C VAL A 338 5.71 -9.72 -14.00
N LYS A 339 6.81 -10.25 -13.45
CA LYS A 339 8.15 -10.20 -14.08
C LYS A 339 8.07 -10.74 -15.51
N ASP A 340 7.56 -11.95 -15.68
CA ASP A 340 7.51 -12.60 -16.99
C ASP A 340 6.68 -11.80 -18.00
N THR A 341 5.56 -11.23 -17.53
CA THR A 341 4.69 -10.37 -18.33
C THR A 341 5.41 -9.10 -18.82
N ILE A 342 6.09 -8.41 -17.89
CA ILE A 342 6.83 -7.18 -18.19
C ILE A 342 7.97 -7.46 -19.16
N LEU A 343 8.70 -8.57 -18.96
CA LEU A 343 9.82 -8.95 -19.81
C LEU A 343 9.36 -9.33 -21.22
N GLN A 344 8.28 -10.10 -21.35
CA GLN A 344 7.72 -10.42 -22.67
C GLN A 344 7.26 -9.18 -23.43
N SER A 345 6.63 -8.23 -22.74
CA SER A 345 6.18 -6.97 -23.36
C SER A 345 7.37 -6.12 -23.83
N ASN A 346 8.41 -5.97 -22.99
CA ASN A 346 9.60 -5.20 -23.36
C ASN A 346 10.39 -5.86 -24.49
N LEU A 347 10.54 -7.20 -24.49
CA LEU A 347 11.27 -7.92 -25.53
C LEU A 347 10.63 -7.77 -26.92
N LYS A 348 9.28 -7.74 -26.98
CA LYS A 348 8.54 -7.45 -28.22
C LYS A 348 8.81 -6.04 -28.72
N GLU A 349 8.84 -5.05 -27.83
CA GLU A 349 9.12 -3.65 -28.19
C GLU A 349 10.52 -3.47 -28.78
N TYR A 350 11.49 -4.29 -28.35
CA TYR A 350 12.85 -4.30 -28.89
C TYR A 350 13.08 -5.26 -30.08
N ASN A 351 12.03 -5.89 -30.63
CA ASN A 351 12.11 -6.89 -31.71
C ASN A 351 13.12 -8.03 -31.42
N LEU A 352 13.25 -8.42 -30.14
CA LEU A 352 14.15 -9.51 -29.74
C LEU A 352 13.46 -10.87 -29.72
N VAL A 353 12.13 -10.92 -29.92
CA VAL A 353 11.29 -12.13 -30.09
C VAL A 353 10.20 -11.85 -31.10
#